data_AF-A0A920UXW4-F1
#
_entry.id   AF-A0A920UXW4-F1
#
_cell.length_a   1.000
_cell.length_b   1.000
_cell.length_c   1.000
_cell.angle_alpha   90.00
_cell.angle_beta   90.00
_cell.angle_gamma   90.00
#
_symmetry.space_group_name_H-M   'P 1'
#
loop_
_entity.id
_entity.type
_entity.pdbx_description
1 polymer ?
#
loop_
_entity_poly.entity_id
_entity_poly.type
_entity_poly.pdbx_seq_one_letter_code
_entity_poly.pdbx_strand_id
1 'polypeptide(L)' 'MEEHQVTVDGESHVLPKPFFVIATQNPMNQVGTFPLPESQLDRFMMRIGIGYPDPLVEKQLLTRTDTRIILRGLRH' A
#
# COMPACT_ATOMS: atom_id res chain seq x y z
N MET A 1 4.57 -12.80 -6.49
CA MET A 1 3.44 -12.50 -5.57
C MET A 1 2.62 -13.76 -5.34
N GLU A 2 1.89 -14.26 -6.35
CA GLU A 2 1.22 -15.58 -6.27
C GLU A 2 2.21 -16.75 -6.18
N GLU A 3 3.24 -16.74 -7.02
CA GLU A 3 4.25 -17.81 -7.04
C GLU A 3 5.25 -17.72 -5.89
N HIS A 4 5.10 -16.76 -4.96
CA HIS A 4 6.02 -16.52 -3.84
C HIS A 4 7.51 -16.33 -4.24
N GLN A 5 7.76 -16.05 -5.52
CA GLN A 5 9.07 -15.79 -6.10
C GLN A 5 8.97 -14.60 -7.06
N VAL A 6 10.08 -13.90 -7.27
CA VAL A 6 10.22 -12.82 -8.25
C VAL A 6 11.55 -12.99 -8.98
N THR A 7 11.53 -12.85 -10.30
CA THR A 7 12.75 -12.83 -11.12
C THR A 7 13.04 -11.40 -11.55
N VAL A 8 14.24 -10.92 -11.27
CA VAL A 8 14.73 -9.60 -11.69
C VAL A 8 16.12 -9.80 -12.32
N ASP A 9 16.34 -9.23 -13.50
CA ASP A 9 17.61 -9.33 -14.23
C ASP A 9 18.13 -10.78 -14.42
N GLY A 10 17.21 -11.75 -14.53
CA GLY A 10 17.51 -13.16 -14.70
C GLY A 10 17.80 -13.92 -13.40
N GLU A 11 17.90 -13.24 -12.26
CA GLU A 11 18.05 -13.87 -10.95
C GLU A 11 16.68 -14.00 -10.26
N SER A 12 16.41 -15.19 -9.70
CA SER A 12 15.12 -15.47 -9.05
C SER A 12 15.26 -15.44 -7.53
N HIS A 13 14.49 -14.57 -6.88
CA HIS A 13 14.47 -14.35 -5.44
C HIS A 13 13.18 -14.87 -4.82
N VAL A 14 13.29 -15.67 -3.75
CA VAL A 14 12.14 -16.16 -2.98
C VAL A 14 11.66 -15.06 -2.02
N LEU A 15 10.35 -14.87 -1.92
CA LEU A 15 9.76 -13.89 -1.01
C LEU A 15 9.78 -14.40 0.45
N PRO A 16 10.07 -13.53 1.43
CA PRO A 16 10.07 -13.90 2.85
C PRO A 16 8.66 -14.29 3.32
N LYS A 17 8.56 -14.98 4.46
CA LYS A 17 7.27 -15.34 5.07
C LYS A 17 7.16 -14.71 6.47
N PRO A 18 6.11 -13.92 6.76
CA PRO A 18 4.99 -13.57 5.89
C PRO A 18 5.33 -12.49 4.86
N PHE A 19 4.58 -12.45 3.76
CA PHE A 19 4.66 -11.41 2.75
C PHE A 19 3.25 -11.02 2.30
N PHE A 20 2.97 -9.72 2.23
CA PHE A 20 1.68 -9.17 1.83
C PHE A 20 1.85 -7.97 0.91
N VAL A 21 0.85 -7.74 0.06
CA VAL A 21 0.83 -6.66 -0.91
C VAL A 21 -0.29 -5.71 -0.56
N ILE A 22 0.02 -4.43 -0.44
CA ILE A 22 -0.96 -3.35 -0.35
C ILE A 22 -0.80 -2.51 -1.61
N ALA A 23 -1.80 -2.54 -2.48
CA ALA A 23 -1.84 -1.70 -3.68
C ALA A 23 -2.89 -0.60 -3.48
N THR A 24 -2.52 0.65 -3.73
CA THR A 24 -3.43 1.81 -3.72
C THR A 24 -3.66 2.28 -5.15
N GLN A 25 -4.92 2.60 -5.48
CA GLN A 25 -5.26 3.25 -6.75
C GLN A 25 -5.85 4.62 -6.46
N ASN A 26 -5.32 5.65 -7.11
CA ASN A 26 -5.94 6.96 -7.09
C ASN A 26 -7.17 6.94 -7.99
N PRO A 27 -8.36 7.30 -7.50
CA PRO A 27 -9.60 7.21 -8.27
C PRO A 27 -9.71 8.29 -9.35
N MET A 28 -8.91 9.34 -9.27
CA MET A 28 -8.89 10.42 -10.26
C MET A 28 -8.07 10.00 -11.47
N ASN A 29 -8.65 10.13 -12.67
CA ASN A 29 -7.98 9.93 -13.95
C ASN A 29 -6.79 10.90 -14.08
N GLN A 30 -5.63 10.48 -13.57
CA GLN A 30 -4.37 11.18 -13.77
C GLN A 30 -3.76 10.67 -15.07
N VAL A 31 -3.14 11.57 -15.83
CA VAL A 31 -2.43 11.18 -17.05
C VAL A 31 -1.36 10.16 -16.67
N GLY A 32 -1.41 8.97 -17.29
CA GLY A 32 -0.49 7.88 -17.01
C GLY A 32 -0.94 6.88 -15.92
N THR A 33 -2.11 7.04 -15.31
CA THR A 33 -2.70 5.99 -14.46
C THR A 33 -3.67 5.14 -15.25
N PHE A 34 -3.34 3.85 -15.39
CA PHE A 34 -4.24 2.87 -15.97
C PHE A 34 -4.81 2.01 -14.84
N PRO A 35 -6.14 1.80 -14.79
CA PRO A 35 -6.71 0.87 -13.83
C PRO A 35 -6.11 -0.52 -14.04
N LEU A 36 -5.91 -1.24 -12.95
CA LEU A 36 -5.53 -2.65 -13.01
C LEU A 36 -6.60 -3.41 -13.83
N PRO A 37 -6.19 -4.28 -14.77
CA PRO A 37 -7.11 -5.21 -15.42
C PRO A 37 -7.86 -6.06 -14.37
N GLU A 38 -9.06 -6.50 -14.70
CA GLU A 38 -9.88 -7.33 -13.80
C GLU A 38 -9.14 -8.59 -13.32
N SER A 39 -8.41 -9.26 -14.22
CA SER A 39 -7.58 -10.43 -13.90
C SER A 39 -6.45 -10.15 -12.91
N GLN A 40 -6.02 -8.89 -12.76
CA GLN A 40 -5.04 -8.49 -11.75
C GLN A 40 -5.70 -8.13 -10.42
N LEU A 41 -6.94 -7.65 -10.46
CA LEU A 41 -7.72 -7.37 -9.26
C LEU A 41 -8.14 -8.66 -8.54
N ASP A 42 -8.41 -9.73 -9.29
CA ASP A 42 -8.76 -11.06 -8.74
C ASP A 42 -7.69 -11.64 -7.81
N ARG A 43 -6.44 -11.19 -7.95
CA ARG A 43 -5.31 -11.61 -7.11
C ARG A 43 -5.28 -10.96 -5.72
N PHE A 44 -6.19 -10.04 -5.43
CA PHE A 44 -6.29 -9.38 -4.13
C PHE A 44 -7.42 -10.01 -3.30
N MET A 45 -7.08 -10.44 -2.09
CA MET A 45 -8.06 -11.01 -1.15
C MET A 45 -9.17 -10.02 -0.77
N MET A 46 -8.85 -8.72 -0.68
CA MET A 46 -9.79 -7.67 -0.28
C MET A 46 -9.55 -6.38 -1.05
N ARG A 47 -10.64 -5.66 -1.35
CA ARG A 47 -10.61 -4.28 -1.86
C ARG A 47 -11.34 -3.37 -0.87
N ILE A 48 -10.65 -2.34 -0.39
CA ILE A 48 -11.18 -1.40 0.61
C ILE A 48 -11.31 -0.03 -0.03
N GLY A 49 -12.48 0.61 0.14
CA GLY A 49 -12.66 2.02 -0.17
C GLY A 49 -12.31 2.86 1.06
N ILE A 50 -11.33 3.75 0.92
CA ILE A 50 -10.94 4.67 1.99
C ILE A 50 -11.46 6.06 1.63
N GLY A 51 -12.38 6.58 2.45
CA GLY A 51 -12.81 7.98 2.41
C GLY A 51 -11.96 8.86 3.32
N TYR A 52 -12.31 10.14 3.39
CA TYR A 52 -11.70 11.03 4.38
C TYR A 52 -12.14 10.65 5.80
N PRO A 53 -11.26 10.80 6.80
CA PRO A 53 -11.63 10.60 8.20
C PRO A 53 -12.69 11.62 8.62
N ASP A 54 -13.41 11.32 9.70
CA ASP A 54 -14.30 12.30 10.33
C ASP A 54 -13.51 13.57 10.69
N PRO A 55 -14.07 14.79 10.51
CA PRO A 55 -13.36 16.04 10.78
C PRO A 55 -12.75 16.13 12.19
N LEU A 56 -13.37 15.51 13.20
CA LEU A 56 -12.81 15.47 14.56
C LEU A 56 -11.53 14.62 14.61
N VAL A 57 -11.52 13.48 13.90
CA VAL A 57 -10.34 12.60 13.79
C VAL A 57 -9.25 13.29 12.96
N GLU A 58 -9.61 13.96 11.87
CA GLU A 58 -8.68 14.75 11.06
C GLU A 58 -7.98 15.82 11.89
N LYS A 59 -8.74 16.59 12.69
CA LYS A 59 -8.20 17.59 13.60
C LYS A 59 -7.24 16.99 14.62
N GLN A 60 -7.60 15.84 15.20
CA GLN A 60 -6.72 15.13 16.14
C GLN A 60 -5.40 14.70 15.48
N LEU A 61 -5.44 14.21 14.24
CA LEU A 61 -4.25 13.84 13.47
C LEU A 61 -3.33 15.04 13.25
N LEU A 62 -3.89 16.22 12.92
CA LEU A 62 -3.12 17.46 12.74
C LEU A 62 -2.45 17.95 14.02
N THR A 63 -3.09 17.73 15.18
CA THR A 63 -2.54 18.15 16.49
C THR A 63 -1.61 17.12 17.11
N ARG A 64 -1.52 15.90 16.55
CA ARG A 64 -0.66 14.84 17.06
C ARG A 64 0.80 15.16 16.74
N THR A 65 1.70 14.87 17.68
CA THR A 65 3.16 14.99 17.49
C THR A 65 3.57 14.27 16.21
N ASP A 66 4.41 14.90 15.37
CA ASP A 66 4.77 14.42 14.03
C ASP A 66 5.17 12.94 14.09
N THR A 67 4.38 12.10 13.42
CA THR A 67 4.59 10.65 13.35
C THR A 67 6.01 10.32 12.85
N ARG A 68 6.64 11.20 12.06
CA ARG A 68 8.03 11.04 11.61
C ARG A 68 9.04 11.06 12.76
N ILE A 69 8.79 11.81 13.83
CA ILE A 69 9.64 11.83 15.03
C ILE A 69 9.55 10.49 15.77
N ILE A 70 8.33 9.95 15.89
CA ILE A 70 8.07 8.66 16.54
C ILE A 70 8.71 7.51 15.75
N LEU A 71 8.55 7.51 14.43
CA LEU A 71 9.10 6.47 13.55
C LEU A 71 10.65 6.47 13.51
N ARG A 72 11.28 7.63 13.69
CA ARG A 72 12.75 7.69 13.84
C ARG A 72 13.25 7.02 15.12
N GLY A 73 12.48 7.06 16.20
CA GLY A 73 12.83 6.40 17.47
C GLY A 73 12.70 4.88 17.44
N LEU A 74 11.93 4.32 16.49
CA LEU A 74 11.73 2.87 16.32
C LEU A 74 12.76 2.19 15.42
N ARG A 75 13.74 2.94 14.89
CA ARG A 75 14.75 2.44 13.95
C ARG A 75 16.08 2.05 14.62
N HIS A 76 16.04 1.76 15.92
CA HIS A 76 17.14 1.22 16.71
C HIS A 76 16.86 -0.22 17.13
#